data_AF-A0A486XQZ8-F1
#
_entry.id   AF-A0A486XQZ8-F1
#
_cell.length_a   1.000
_cell.length_b   1.000
_cell.length_c   1.000
_cell.angle_alpha   90.00
_cell.angle_beta   90.00
_cell.angle_gamma   90.00
#
_symmetry.space_group_name_H-M   'P 1'
#
loop_
_entity.id
_entity.type
_entity.pdbx_description
1 polymer ?
#
loop_
_entity_poly.entity_id
_entity_poly.type
_entity_poly.pdbx_seq_one_letter_code
_entity_poly.pdbx_strand_id
1 'polypeptide(L)'
;MSYSEEDRVKKQAFLYLARRSFFTEELSLKLAQKGFSKEVIDKVLDLCIKQGFLDDQKLTQQLVERARDRGFGSKAIWFKLCCRVGINSSVLQQVILETEKNQWVSLQKLIQKKSHQIQLLDPKQKNRWIAKMLRRGYGYEEIIRCLEEV
;
A
#
# COMPACT_ATOMS: atom_id res chain seq x y z
N MET A 1 -23.59 30.47 19.41
CA MET A 1 -22.21 30.04 19.70
C MET A 1 -21.45 29.95 18.39
N SER A 2 -20.51 30.86 18.15
CA SER A 2 -19.53 30.71 17.08
C SER A 2 -18.67 29.49 17.39
N TYR A 3 -18.69 28.48 16.52
CA TYR A 3 -17.78 27.34 16.63
C TYR A 3 -16.34 27.85 16.54
N SER A 4 -15.47 27.42 17.46
CA SER A 4 -14.03 27.67 17.36
C SER A 4 -13.52 27.14 16.02
N GLU A 5 -12.49 27.78 15.44
CA GLU A 5 -11.84 27.26 14.23
C GLU A 5 -11.40 25.80 14.44
N GLU A 6 -10.90 25.47 15.64
CA GLU A 6 -10.51 24.12 16.02
C GLU A 6 -11.65 23.10 15.91
N ASP A 7 -12.84 23.45 16.38
CA ASP A 7 -13.99 22.56 16.31
C ASP A 7 -14.46 22.33 14.87
N ARG A 8 -14.32 23.35 14.01
CA ARG A 8 -14.60 23.23 12.57
C ARG A 8 -13.59 22.30 11.89
N VAL A 9 -12.30 22.43 12.21
CA VAL A 9 -11.24 21.55 11.69
C VAL A 9 -11.43 20.12 12.17
N LYS A 10 -11.71 19.90 13.45
CA LYS A 10 -12.02 18.57 14.03
C LYS A 10 -13.18 17.90 13.32
N LYS A 11 -14.30 18.62 13.18
CA LYS A 11 -15.49 18.11 12.48
C LYS A 11 -15.15 17.73 11.04
N GLN A 12 -14.39 18.58 10.34
CA GLN A 12 -14.02 18.31 8.95
C GLN A 12 -13.04 17.13 8.83
N ALA A 13 -12.07 17.01 9.74
CA ALA A 13 -11.12 15.91 9.79
C ALA A 13 -11.85 14.57 10.02
N PHE A 14 -12.76 14.51 10.99
CA PHE A 14 -13.57 13.31 11.25
C PHE A 14 -14.46 12.94 10.06
N LEU A 15 -15.06 13.92 9.38
CA LEU A 15 -15.83 13.65 8.15
C LEU A 15 -14.97 13.03 7.04
N TYR A 16 -13.70 13.41 6.93
CA TYR A 16 -12.78 12.77 6.00
C TYR A 16 -12.42 11.35 6.46
N LEU A 17 -11.97 11.21 7.70
CA LEU A 17 -11.52 9.94 8.28
C LEU A 17 -12.63 8.87 8.33
N ALA A 18 -13.89 9.29 8.51
CA ALA A 18 -15.04 8.40 8.47
C ALA A 18 -15.28 7.75 7.09
N ARG A 19 -14.83 8.39 6.00
CA ARG A 19 -15.01 7.86 4.63
C ARG A 19 -13.90 6.90 4.22
N ARG A 20 -12.68 7.16 4.67
CA ARG A 20 -11.50 6.31 4.46
C ARG A 20 -10.34 6.75 5.34
N SER A 21 -9.34 5.89 5.48
CA SER A 21 -8.03 6.28 6.02
C SER A 21 -7.33 7.31 5.14
N PHE A 22 -6.62 8.22 5.80
CA PHE A 22 -5.79 9.26 5.21
C PHE A 22 -4.37 9.15 5.76
N PHE A 23 -3.39 9.54 4.95
CA PHE A 23 -2.08 9.88 5.48
C PHE A 23 -2.14 11.25 6.18
N THR A 24 -1.28 11.46 7.17
CA THR A 24 -1.20 12.73 7.92
C THR A 24 -0.99 13.91 6.98
N GLU A 25 -0.04 13.80 6.05
CA GLU A 25 0.24 14.83 5.05
C GLU A 25 -0.95 15.05 4.09
N GLU A 26 -1.59 13.96 3.66
CA GLU A 26 -2.76 14.03 2.78
C GLU A 26 -3.93 14.76 3.45
N LEU A 27 -4.18 14.48 4.74
CA LEU A 27 -5.23 15.12 5.51
C LEU A 27 -4.90 16.60 5.75
N SER A 28 -3.66 16.92 6.08
CA SER A 28 -3.17 18.28 6.26
C SER A 28 -3.43 19.14 5.02
N LEU A 29 -3.02 18.66 3.84
CA LEU A 29 -3.23 19.36 2.57
C LEU A 29 -4.72 19.58 2.27
N LYS A 30 -5.57 18.59 2.56
CA LYS A 30 -7.03 18.73 2.37
C LYS A 30 -7.67 19.74 3.30
N LEU A 31 -7.19 19.84 4.54
CA LEU A 31 -7.68 20.84 5.49
C LEU A 31 -7.17 22.24 5.11
N ALA A 32 -5.92 22.36 4.67
CA ALA A 32 -5.37 23.61 4.17
C ALA A 32 -6.14 24.13 2.94
N GLN A 33 -6.51 23.24 2.00
CA GLN A 33 -7.36 23.58 0.85
C GLN A 33 -8.76 24.07 1.24
N LYS A 34 -9.23 23.79 2.46
CA LYS A 34 -10.49 24.31 3.00
C LYS A 34 -10.35 25.69 3.64
N GLY A 35 -9.13 26.25 3.68
CA GLY A 35 -8.85 27.58 4.19
C GLY A 35 -8.61 27.63 5.70
N PHE A 36 -8.34 26.50 6.36
CA PHE A 36 -8.02 26.47 7.78
C PHE A 36 -6.56 26.85 8.03
N SER A 37 -6.32 27.50 9.18
CA SER A 37 -4.97 27.89 9.60
C SER A 37 -4.09 26.67 9.93
N LYS A 38 -2.80 26.76 9.57
CA LYS A 38 -1.83 25.66 9.78
C LYS A 38 -1.72 25.28 11.25
N GLU A 39 -1.68 26.26 12.15
CA GLU A 39 -1.58 26.06 13.60
C GLU A 39 -2.73 25.20 14.15
N VAL A 40 -3.95 25.42 13.67
CA VAL A 40 -5.13 24.65 14.08
C VAL A 40 -5.12 23.27 13.44
N ILE A 41 -4.71 23.16 12.17
CA ILE A 41 -4.54 21.87 11.49
C ILE A 41 -3.57 20.98 12.28
N ASP A 42 -2.38 21.47 12.61
CA ASP A 42 -1.34 20.71 13.29
C ASP A 42 -1.84 20.19 14.65
N LYS A 43 -2.53 21.04 15.44
CA LYS A 43 -3.17 20.63 16.71
C LYS A 43 -4.17 19.50 16.54
N VAL A 44 -5.00 19.55 15.49
CA VAL A 44 -6.01 18.51 15.23
C VAL A 44 -5.37 17.24 14.71
N LEU A 45 -4.33 17.31 13.89
CA LEU A 45 -3.57 16.14 13.43
C LEU A 45 -2.91 15.43 14.61
N ASP A 46 -2.28 16.16 15.53
CA ASP A 46 -1.68 15.60 16.75
C ASP A 46 -2.70 14.87 17.62
N LEU A 47 -3.91 15.44 17.76
CA LEU A 47 -5.01 14.78 18.46
C LEU A 47 -5.44 13.49 17.75
N CYS A 48 -5.58 13.53 16.42
CA CYS A 48 -5.95 12.36 15.63
C CYS A 48 -4.89 11.25 15.72
N ILE A 49 -3.59 11.59 15.75
CA ILE A 49 -2.49 10.63 15.94
C ILE A 49 -2.55 10.03 17.34
N LYS A 50 -2.67 10.87 18.39
CA LYS A 50 -2.76 10.41 19.79
C LYS A 50 -3.96 9.50 20.05
N GLN A 51 -5.06 9.73 19.35
CA GLN A 51 -6.27 8.92 19.45
C GLN A 51 -6.25 7.69 18.51
N GLY A 52 -5.19 7.51 17.72
CA GLY A 52 -5.04 6.36 16.81
C GLY A 52 -5.91 6.43 15.55
N PHE A 53 -6.48 7.59 15.23
CA PHE A 53 -7.23 7.81 13.99
C PHE A 53 -6.31 7.97 12.76
N LEU A 54 -5.09 8.45 12.99
CA LEU A 54 -4.03 8.56 11.98
C LEU A 54 -2.85 7.69 12.38
N ASP A 55 -2.42 6.85 11.45
CA ASP A 55 -1.25 5.99 11.60
C ASP A 55 -0.71 5.68 10.20
N ASP A 56 0.27 6.49 9.77
CA ASP A 56 0.86 6.42 8.43
C ASP A 56 1.61 5.10 8.21
N GLN A 57 2.22 4.55 9.26
CA GLN A 57 2.94 3.28 9.20
C GLN A 57 1.96 2.13 8.99
N LYS A 58 0.90 2.05 9.81
CA LYS A 58 -0.15 1.04 9.67
C LYS A 58 -0.89 1.14 8.35
N LEU A 59 -1.15 2.36 7.87
CA LEU A 59 -1.77 2.56 6.56
C LEU A 59 -0.84 2.06 5.44
N THR A 60 0.47 2.31 5.54
CA THR A 60 1.46 1.79 4.59
C THR A 60 1.48 0.26 4.57
N GLN A 61 1.49 -0.39 5.74
CA GLN A 61 1.41 -1.85 5.87
C GLN A 61 0.15 -2.41 5.18
N GLN A 62 -1.03 -1.86 5.48
CA GLN A 62 -2.28 -2.30 4.86
C GLN A 62 -2.29 -2.14 3.34
N LEU A 63 -1.65 -1.10 2.80
CA LEU A 63 -1.56 -0.90 1.35
C LEU A 63 -0.65 -1.92 0.68
N VAL A 64 0.48 -2.24 1.31
CA VAL A 64 1.42 -3.26 0.84
C VAL A 64 0.74 -4.64 0.86
N GLU A 65 0.09 -5.01 1.97
CA GLU A 65 -0.66 -6.26 2.09
C GLU A 65 -1.76 -6.39 1.04
N ARG A 66 -2.60 -5.36 0.87
CA ARG A 66 -3.65 -5.38 -0.18
C ARG A 66 -3.08 -5.52 -1.59
N ALA A 67 -1.89 -4.99 -1.86
CA ALA A 67 -1.22 -5.17 -3.14
C ALA A 67 -0.66 -6.59 -3.30
N ARG A 68 -0.12 -7.19 -2.23
CA ARG A 68 0.28 -8.60 -2.19
C ARG A 68 -0.89 -9.53 -2.47
N ASP A 69 -2.04 -9.31 -1.83
CA ASP A 69 -3.24 -10.14 -2.02
C ASP A 69 -3.76 -10.13 -3.46
N ARG A 70 -3.54 -9.02 -4.19
CA ARG A 70 -3.85 -8.90 -5.62
C ARG A 70 -2.80 -9.57 -6.52
N GLY A 71 -1.72 -10.07 -5.93
CA GLY A 71 -0.62 -10.76 -6.58
C GLY A 71 0.37 -9.82 -7.25
N PHE A 72 0.72 -8.71 -6.60
CA PHE A 72 1.84 -7.84 -7.00
C PHE A 72 3.12 -8.23 -6.23
N GLY A 73 4.25 -8.24 -6.94
CA GLY A 73 5.59 -8.41 -6.39
C GLY A 73 6.16 -7.10 -5.83
N SER A 74 7.24 -7.20 -5.06
CA SER A 74 7.86 -6.08 -4.32
C SER A 74 8.12 -4.86 -5.20
N LYS A 75 8.64 -5.07 -6.43
CA LYS A 75 8.97 -3.97 -7.34
C LYS A 75 7.73 -3.19 -7.76
N ALA A 76 6.67 -3.90 -8.16
CA ALA A 76 5.43 -3.24 -8.58
C ALA A 76 4.74 -2.52 -7.41
N ILE A 77 4.80 -3.10 -6.21
CA ILE A 77 4.29 -2.46 -4.99
C ILE A 77 5.04 -1.15 -4.73
N TRP A 78 6.38 -1.19 -4.78
CA TRP A 78 7.21 -0.01 -4.59
C TRP A 78 6.86 1.09 -5.58
N PHE A 79 6.91 0.81 -6.90
CA PHE A 79 6.61 1.80 -7.94
C PHE A 79 5.20 2.37 -7.83
N LYS A 80 4.23 1.58 -7.37
CA LYS A 80 2.84 2.02 -7.21
C LYS A 80 2.63 2.94 -6.02
N LEU A 81 3.42 2.77 -4.95
CA LEU A 81 3.19 3.44 -3.67
C LEU A 81 4.20 4.57 -3.39
N CYS A 82 5.41 4.52 -3.95
CA CYS A 82 6.49 5.47 -3.62
C CYS A 82 6.15 6.94 -3.94
N CYS A 83 5.31 7.20 -4.94
CA CYS A 83 4.92 8.56 -5.33
C CYS A 83 3.64 9.04 -4.65
N ARG A 84 3.07 8.26 -3.72
CA ARG A 84 1.82 8.63 -3.06
C ARG A 84 2.10 9.63 -1.93
N VAL A 85 1.31 10.71 -1.88
CA VAL A 85 1.38 11.73 -0.83
C VAL A 85 1.31 11.09 0.56
N GLY A 86 2.21 11.47 1.46
CA GLY A 86 2.28 10.96 2.83
C GLY A 86 3.00 9.62 3.01
N ILE A 87 3.42 8.94 1.93
CA ILE A 87 4.22 7.72 2.06
C ILE A 87 5.70 8.08 2.16
N ASN A 88 6.32 7.73 3.30
CA ASN A 88 7.76 7.78 3.45
C ASN A 88 8.40 6.59 2.71
N SER A 89 9.36 6.87 1.82
CA SER A 89 10.02 5.85 1.00
C SER A 89 10.81 4.83 1.82
N SER A 90 11.47 5.26 2.90
CA SER A 90 12.20 4.37 3.81
C SER A 90 11.24 3.45 4.57
N VAL A 91 10.11 3.97 5.06
CA VAL A 91 9.07 3.16 5.71
C VAL A 91 8.48 2.16 4.73
N LEU A 92 8.17 2.58 3.50
CA LEU A 92 7.68 1.69 2.46
C LEU A 92 8.67 0.58 2.16
N GLN A 93 9.97 0.89 2.04
CA GLN A 93 11.01 -0.10 1.79
C GLN A 93 11.10 -1.11 2.93
N GLN A 94 11.09 -0.65 4.19
CA GLN A 94 11.10 -1.52 5.36
C GLN A 94 9.89 -2.47 5.37
N VAL A 95 8.69 -1.95 5.16
CA VAL A 95 7.46 -2.75 5.12
C VAL A 95 7.50 -3.79 3.98
N ILE A 96 8.02 -3.42 2.81
CA ILE A 96 8.16 -4.36 1.68
C ILE A 96 9.15 -5.49 2.03
N LEU A 97 10.27 -5.18 2.69
CA LEU A 97 11.28 -6.15 3.12
C LEU A 97 10.73 -7.09 4.20
N GLU A 98 10.06 -6.54 5.22
CA GLU A 98 9.43 -7.33 6.29
C GLU A 98 8.38 -8.32 5.74
N THR A 99 7.70 -7.93 4.66
CA THR A 99 6.67 -8.75 4.00
C THR A 99 7.19 -9.55 2.81
N GLU A 100 8.50 -9.62 2.59
CA GLU A 100 9.09 -10.32 1.44
C GLU A 100 8.85 -11.83 1.50
N LYS A 101 8.86 -12.45 2.69
CA LYS A 101 8.49 -13.86 2.87
C LYS A 101 7.08 -14.16 2.35
N ASN A 102 6.16 -13.20 2.47
CA ASN A 102 4.78 -13.34 1.97
C ASN A 102 4.73 -13.30 0.43
N GLN A 103 5.74 -12.73 -0.23
CA GLN A 103 5.86 -12.74 -1.68
C GLN A 103 5.97 -14.17 -2.22
N TRP A 104 6.84 -14.97 -1.61
CA TRP A 104 7.08 -16.36 -2.00
C TRP A 104 5.80 -17.18 -1.93
N VAL A 105 5.11 -17.11 -0.79
CA VAL A 105 3.82 -17.77 -0.56
C VAL A 105 2.76 -17.31 -1.56
N SER A 106 2.73 -16.01 -1.87
CA SER A 106 1.80 -15.44 -2.86
C SER A 106 2.08 -15.96 -4.26
N LEU A 107 3.36 -16.06 -4.65
CA LEU A 107 3.78 -16.59 -5.94
C LEU A 107 3.43 -18.07 -6.08
N GLN A 108 3.71 -18.89 -5.06
CA GLN A 108 3.33 -20.30 -5.02
C GLN A 108 1.82 -20.49 -5.17
N LYS A 109 1.00 -19.71 -4.45
CA LYS A 109 -0.46 -19.74 -4.59
C LYS A 109 -0.92 -19.38 -6.00
N LEU A 110 -0.27 -18.41 -6.64
CA LEU A 110 -0.56 -18.03 -8.03
C LEU A 110 -0.19 -19.14 -9.01
N ILE A 111 0.95 -19.81 -8.81
CA ILE A 111 1.37 -20.95 -9.61
C ILE A 111 0.42 -22.12 -9.42
N GLN A 112 0.10 -22.52 -8.19
CA GLN A 112 -0.82 -23.63 -7.92
C GLN A 112 -2.18 -23.43 -8.62
N LYS A 113 -2.78 -22.23 -8.50
CA LYS A 113 -4.02 -21.90 -9.23
C LYS A 113 -3.89 -22.01 -10.75
N LYS A 114 -2.69 -21.76 -11.28
CA LYS A 114 -2.41 -21.80 -12.72
C LYS A 114 -1.89 -23.15 -13.22
N SER A 115 -1.29 -23.97 -12.37
CA SER A 115 -0.73 -25.29 -12.68
C SER A 115 -1.81 -26.24 -13.18
N HIS A 116 -3.03 -26.10 -12.68
CA HIS A 116 -4.20 -26.87 -13.15
C HIS A 116 -4.65 -26.45 -14.56
N GLN A 117 -4.16 -25.32 -15.08
CA GLN A 117 -4.55 -24.74 -16.37
C GLN A 117 -3.40 -24.64 -17.37
N ILE A 118 -2.15 -24.71 -16.93
CA ILE A 118 -0.96 -24.57 -17.76
C ILE A 118 -0.26 -25.91 -17.80
N GLN A 119 -0.10 -26.45 -19.01
CA GLN A 119 0.94 -27.44 -19.24
C GLN A 119 2.28 -26.71 -19.14
N LEU A 120 2.90 -26.73 -17.96
CA LEU A 120 4.19 -26.07 -17.70
C LEU A 120 5.33 -26.63 -18.58
N LEU A 121 5.06 -27.73 -19.27
CA LEU A 121 5.89 -28.36 -20.30
C LEU A 121 5.89 -27.59 -21.63
N ASP A 122 4.89 -26.75 -21.93
CA ASP A 122 4.88 -25.91 -23.14
C ASP A 122 5.71 -24.63 -22.93
N PRO A 123 6.86 -24.47 -23.63
CA PRO A 123 7.72 -23.30 -23.49
C PRO A 123 7.01 -21.97 -23.78
N LYS A 124 6.03 -21.97 -24.70
CA LYS A 124 5.29 -20.74 -25.05
C LYS A 124 4.41 -20.29 -23.89
N GLN A 125 3.70 -21.22 -23.25
CA GLN A 125 2.85 -20.91 -22.10
C GLN A 125 3.67 -20.50 -20.88
N LYS A 126 4.80 -21.20 -20.63
CA LYS A 126 5.77 -20.82 -19.58
C LYS A 126 6.26 -19.39 -19.77
N ASN A 127 6.74 -19.04 -20.96
CA ASN A 127 7.24 -17.68 -21.25
C ASN A 127 6.16 -16.61 -21.11
N ARG A 128 4.92 -16.87 -21.55
CA ARG A 128 3.80 -15.93 -21.33
C ARG A 128 3.51 -15.71 -19.86
N TRP A 129 3.59 -16.77 -19.05
CA TRP A 129 3.34 -16.69 -17.61
C TRP A 129 4.46 -15.95 -16.88
N ILE A 130 5.73 -16.23 -17.20
CA ILE A 130 6.89 -15.48 -16.69
C ILE A 130 6.75 -14.00 -17.03
N ALA A 131 6.45 -13.66 -18.28
CA ALA A 131 6.24 -12.26 -18.69
C ALA A 131 5.11 -11.58 -17.91
N LYS A 132 4.04 -12.32 -17.59
CA LYS A 132 2.94 -11.82 -16.74
C LYS A 132 3.41 -11.54 -15.31
N MET A 133 4.23 -12.41 -14.73
CA MET A 133 4.76 -12.21 -13.37
C MET A 133 5.80 -11.09 -13.30
N LEU A 134 6.65 -10.95 -14.32
CA LEU A 134 7.56 -9.80 -14.45
C LEU A 134 6.79 -8.48 -14.48
N ARG A 135 5.71 -8.39 -15.28
CA ARG A 135 4.82 -7.21 -15.29
C ARG A 135 4.10 -6.98 -13.95
N ARG A 136 3.95 -8.02 -13.13
CA ARG A 136 3.44 -7.91 -11.76
C ARG A 136 4.51 -7.54 -10.75
N GLY A 137 5.76 -7.36 -11.17
CA GLY A 137 6.87 -6.87 -10.34
C GLY A 137 7.60 -7.95 -9.55
N TYR A 138 7.45 -9.22 -9.91
CA TYR A 138 8.28 -10.32 -9.38
C TYR A 138 9.65 -10.33 -10.09
N GLY A 139 10.69 -10.75 -9.38
CA GLY A 139 12.02 -10.97 -9.95
C GLY A 139 12.07 -12.23 -10.81
N TYR A 140 12.89 -12.20 -11.85
CA TYR A 140 13.04 -13.34 -12.77
C TYR A 140 13.52 -14.61 -12.04
N GLU A 141 14.54 -14.46 -11.18
CA GLU A 141 15.09 -15.56 -10.38
C GLU A 141 14.05 -16.18 -9.44
N GLU A 142 13.25 -15.34 -8.78
CA GLU A 142 12.18 -15.79 -7.89
C GLU A 142 11.11 -16.58 -8.65
N ILE A 143 10.77 -16.12 -9.86
CA ILE A 143 9.82 -16.80 -10.73
C ILE A 143 10.34 -18.18 -11.15
N ILE A 144 11.60 -18.27 -11.59
CA ILE A 144 12.20 -19.55 -12.02
C ILE A 144 12.25 -20.51 -10.85
N ARG A 145 12.82 -20.08 -9.72
CA ARG A 145 12.96 -20.93 -8.54
C ARG A 145 11.60 -21.49 -8.10
N CYS A 146 10.55 -20.66 -8.14
CA CYS A 146 9.21 -21.09 -7.79
C CYS A 146 8.58 -22.04 -8.81
N LEU A 147 9.02 -22.01 -10.07
CA LEU A 147 8.61 -22.97 -11.11
C LEU A 147 9.40 -24.29 -11.06
N GLU A 148 10.59 -24.30 -10.48
CA GLU A 148 11.40 -25.51 -10.28
C GLU A 148 11.00 -26.30 -9.04
N GLU A 149 10.47 -25.62 -8.02
CA GLU A 149 9.97 -26.23 -6.77
C GLU A 149 8.54 -26.80 -6.88
N VAL A 150 7.87 -26.67 -8.03
CA VAL A 150 6.48 -27.14 -8.31
C VAL A 150 6.49 -28.28 -9.30
#